data_AF-A0A645E2L5-F1
#
_entry.id   AF-A0A645E2L5-F1
#
_cell.length_a   1.000
_cell.length_b   1.000
_cell.length_c   1.000
_cell.angle_alpha   90.00
_cell.angle_beta   90.00
_cell.angle_gamma   90.00
#
_symmetry.space_group_name_H-M   'P 1'
#
loop_
_entity.id
_entity.type
_entity.pdbx_description
1 polymer ?
#
loop_
_entity_poly.entity_id
_entity_poly.type
_entity_poly.pdbx_seq_one_letter_code
_entity_poly.pdbx_strand_id
1 'polypeptide(L)'
;MLAVQQLFLPHLGTAALLVFLLSQGAMVATVNTLFAMYEFYELPIRSYFPSALKFLTYNPFGCLLALLWLGICSTVSYMLPGLLPFLSIGVWVYGNMGLYLKYFEDNEEKLKGAQLKNDTEMA
;
A
#
# COMPACT_ATOMS: atom_id res chain seq x y z
N MET A 1 4.03 -19.61 -11.47
CA MET A 1 3.66 -18.20 -11.75
C MET A 1 3.75 -17.85 -13.24
N LEU A 2 4.84 -18.18 -13.95
CA LEU A 2 4.94 -17.96 -15.41
C LEU A 2 3.78 -18.61 -16.22
N ALA A 3 3.38 -19.83 -15.90
CA ALA A 3 2.34 -20.55 -16.65
C ALA A 3 0.95 -19.89 -16.59
N VAL A 4 0.60 -19.22 -15.49
CA VAL A 4 -0.68 -18.49 -15.34
C VAL A 4 -0.65 -17.18 -16.12
N GLN A 5 0.51 -16.50 -16.16
CA GLN A 5 0.68 -15.31 -17.00
C GLN A 5 0.57 -15.64 -18.49
N GLN A 6 1.18 -16.73 -18.95
CA GLN A 6 1.22 -17.07 -20.37
C GLN A 6 -0.13 -17.58 -20.93
N LEU A 7 -1.04 -18.04 -20.08
CA LEU A 7 -2.34 -18.57 -20.50
C LEU A 7 -3.40 -17.49 -20.72
N PHE A 8 -3.31 -16.33 -20.05
CA PHE A 8 -4.36 -15.30 -20.07
C PHE A 8 -3.93 -13.96 -20.72
N LEU A 9 -2.68 -13.52 -20.54
CA LEU A 9 -2.21 -12.23 -21.06
C LEU A 9 -2.17 -12.07 -22.59
N PRO A 10 -1.84 -13.09 -23.42
CA PRO A 10 -1.72 -12.90 -24.86
C PRO A 10 -3.06 -12.75 -25.61
N HIS A 11 -4.19 -12.97 -24.94
CA HIS A 11 -5.53 -12.90 -25.53
C HIS A 11 -6.28 -11.59 -25.24
N LEU A 12 -5.71 -10.72 -24.40
CA LEU A 12 -6.28 -9.42 -24.06
C LEU A 12 -5.75 -8.34 -25.01
N GLY A 13 -6.64 -7.47 -25.50
CA GLY A 13 -6.22 -6.22 -26.15
C GLY A 13 -5.41 -5.34 -25.18
N THR A 14 -4.56 -4.46 -25.72
CA THR A 14 -3.66 -3.59 -24.93
C THR A 14 -4.39 -2.81 -23.82
N ALA A 15 -5.58 -2.27 -24.11
CA ALA A 15 -6.40 -1.57 -23.13
C ALA A 15 -6.84 -2.47 -21.96
N ALA A 16 -7.25 -3.70 -22.25
CA ALA A 16 -7.67 -4.65 -21.21
C ALA A 16 -6.48 -5.06 -20.33
N LEU A 17 -5.30 -5.23 -20.92
CA LEU A 17 -4.07 -5.55 -20.20
C LEU A 17 -3.67 -4.42 -19.24
N LEU A 18 -3.76 -3.16 -19.68
CA LEU A 18 -3.51 -2.00 -18.82
C LEU A 18 -4.49 -1.95 -17.64
N VAL A 19 -5.79 -2.11 -17.90
CA VAL A 19 -6.81 -2.14 -16.84
C VAL A 19 -6.52 -3.26 -15.84
N PHE A 20 -6.16 -4.44 -16.33
CA PHE A 20 -5.80 -5.56 -15.47
C PHE A 20 -4.59 -5.22 -14.59
N LEU A 21 -3.49 -4.73 -15.15
CA LEU A 21 -2.30 -4.38 -14.38
C LEU A 21 -2.56 -3.30 -13.33
N LEU A 22 -3.32 -2.25 -13.70
CA LEU A 22 -3.71 -1.20 -12.78
C LEU A 22 -4.57 -1.75 -11.63
N SER A 23 -5.52 -2.64 -11.93
CA SER A 23 -6.36 -3.27 -10.91
C SER A 23 -5.54 -4.11 -9.93
N GLN A 24 -4.55 -4.86 -10.41
CA GLN A 24 -3.66 -5.66 -9.58
C GLN A 24 -2.76 -4.77 -8.71
N GLY A 25 -2.17 -3.72 -9.30
CA GLY A 25 -1.37 -2.75 -8.56
C GLY A 25 -2.17 -2.06 -7.45
N ALA A 26 -3.40 -1.64 -7.75
CA ALA A 26 -4.30 -1.05 -6.77
C ALA A 26 -4.67 -2.03 -5.65
N MET A 27 -4.93 -3.30 -5.98
CA MET A 27 -5.22 -4.34 -4.99
C MET A 27 -4.01 -4.57 -4.06
N VAL A 28 -2.81 -4.72 -4.62
CA VAL A 28 -1.58 -4.91 -3.84
C VAL A 28 -1.29 -3.69 -2.96
N ALA A 29 -1.46 -2.48 -3.47
CA ALA A 29 -1.32 -1.26 -2.68
C ALA A 29 -2.34 -1.21 -1.54
N THR A 30 -3.60 -1.58 -1.80
CA THR A 30 -4.65 -1.63 -0.78
C THR A 30 -4.28 -2.62 0.33
N VAL A 31 -3.77 -3.80 -0.01
CA VAL A 31 -3.34 -4.81 0.97
C VAL A 31 -2.14 -4.33 1.79
N ASN A 32 -1.14 -3.68 1.18
CA ASN A 32 0.01 -3.10 1.90
C ASN A 32 -0.45 -2.03 2.90
N THR A 33 -1.35 -1.15 2.49
CA THR A 33 -1.94 -0.13 3.34
C THR A 33 -2.75 -0.75 4.48
N LEU A 34 -3.54 -1.79 4.19
CA LEU A 34 -4.38 -2.48 5.18
C LEU A 34 -3.53 -3.12 6.27
N PHE A 35 -2.41 -3.75 5.89
CA PHE A 35 -1.48 -4.34 6.84
C PHE A 35 -0.90 -3.30 7.81
N ALA A 36 -0.50 -2.13 7.31
CA ALA A 36 -0.02 -1.04 8.15
C ALA A 36 -1.15 -0.41 8.99
N MET A 37 -2.34 -0.22 8.41
CA MET A 37 -3.49 0.31 9.15
C MET A 37 -3.91 -0.59 10.31
N TYR A 38 -3.83 -1.92 10.14
CA TYR A 38 -4.15 -2.85 11.20
C TYR A 38 -3.26 -2.69 12.43
N GLU A 39 -1.99 -2.33 12.23
CA GLU A 39 -1.03 -2.13 13.31
C GLU A 39 -1.20 -0.75 13.98
N PHE A 40 -1.38 0.31 13.18
CA PHE A 40 -1.35 1.69 13.70
C PHE A 40 -2.72 2.30 14.00
N TYR A 41 -3.81 1.72 13.48
CA TYR A 41 -5.17 2.22 13.72
C TYR A 41 -6.07 1.16 14.35
N GLU A 42 -6.83 1.59 15.36
CA GLU A 42 -7.91 0.82 15.95
C GLU A 42 -9.23 1.19 15.24
N LEU A 43 -9.57 0.45 14.18
CA LEU A 43 -10.82 0.63 13.42
C LEU A 43 -11.76 -0.58 13.59
N PRO A 44 -13.08 -0.41 13.39
CA PRO A 44 -13.98 -1.55 13.24
C PRO A 44 -13.54 -2.42 12.06
N ILE A 45 -13.59 -3.76 12.19
CA ILE A 45 -13.06 -4.71 11.19
C ILE A 45 -13.60 -4.46 9.77
N ARG A 46 -14.86 -4.03 9.65
CA ARG A 46 -15.54 -3.74 8.37
C ARG A 46 -15.09 -2.44 7.71
N SER A 47 -14.41 -1.57 8.46
CA SER A 47 -13.98 -0.24 8.02
C SER A 47 -12.57 -0.24 7.43
N TYR A 48 -11.74 -1.26 7.68
CA TYR A 48 -10.35 -1.27 7.19
C TYR A 48 -10.23 -1.21 5.68
N PHE A 49 -10.92 -2.11 4.97
CA PHE A 49 -10.84 -2.18 3.51
C PHE A 49 -11.29 -0.87 2.81
N PRO A 50 -12.47 -0.29 3.11
CA PRO A 50 -12.85 0.98 2.49
C PRO A 50 -11.94 2.14 2.91
N SER A 51 -11.39 2.14 4.13
CA SER A 51 -10.41 3.16 4.55
C SER A 51 -9.08 3.04 3.80
N ALA A 52 -8.58 1.83 3.57
CA ALA A 52 -7.38 1.60 2.77
C ALA A 52 -7.57 2.02 1.31
N LEU A 53 -8.75 1.76 0.72
CA LEU A 53 -9.14 2.24 -0.60
C LEU A 53 -9.19 3.77 -0.68
N LYS A 54 -9.79 4.43 0.33
CA LYS A 54 -9.76 5.90 0.41
C LYS A 54 -8.33 6.42 0.50
N PHE A 55 -7.49 5.80 1.33
CA PHE A 55 -6.09 6.19 1.47
C PHE A 55 -5.34 6.12 0.13
N LEU A 56 -5.60 5.11 -0.70
CA LEU A 56 -5.02 5.00 -2.04
C LEU A 56 -5.34 6.21 -2.93
N THR A 57 -6.54 6.78 -2.79
CA THR A 57 -6.96 7.98 -3.54
C THR A 57 -6.41 9.29 -2.95
N TYR A 58 -6.32 9.39 -1.62
CA TYR A 58 -5.83 10.59 -0.94
C TYR A 58 -4.29 10.69 -0.94
N ASN A 59 -3.60 9.56 -0.92
CA ASN A 59 -2.14 9.51 -0.89
C ASN A 59 -1.58 8.48 -1.91
N PRO A 60 -1.75 8.76 -3.22
CA PRO A 60 -1.30 7.85 -4.27
C PRO A 60 0.23 7.72 -4.29
N PHE A 61 0.96 8.79 -3.95
CA PHE A 61 2.43 8.75 -3.91
C PHE A 61 2.97 7.84 -2.81
N GLY A 62 2.38 7.86 -1.61
CA GLY A 62 2.77 6.93 -0.55
C GLY A 62 2.53 5.47 -0.94
N CYS A 63 1.41 5.20 -1.60
CA CYS A 63 1.10 3.86 -2.11
C CYS A 63 2.04 3.42 -3.25
N LEU A 64 2.39 4.33 -4.17
CA LEU A 64 3.37 4.06 -5.22
C LEU A 64 4.76 3.76 -4.64
N LEU A 65 5.16 4.48 -3.59
CA LEU A 65 6.44 4.28 -2.93
C LEU A 65 6.47 2.93 -2.19
N ALA A 66 5.38 2.54 -1.53
CA ALA A 66 5.23 1.21 -0.92
C ALA A 66 5.28 0.08 -1.98
N LEU A 67 4.62 0.26 -3.13
CA LEU A 67 4.71 -0.67 -4.26
C LEU A 67 6.14 -0.77 -4.82
N LEU A 68 6.84 0.35 -4.95
CA LEU A 68 8.23 0.38 -5.40
C LEU A 68 9.12 -0.38 -4.41
N TRP A 69 8.93 -0.16 -3.10
CA TRP A 69 9.66 -0.86 -2.04
C TRP A 69 9.44 -2.36 -2.08
N LEU A 70 8.18 -2.80 -2.22
CA LEU A 70 7.83 -4.20 -2.42
C LEU A 70 8.51 -4.79 -3.68
N GLY A 71 8.52 -4.03 -4.77
CA GLY A 71 9.19 -4.40 -6.03
C GLY A 71 10.70 -4.59 -5.85
N ILE A 72 11.37 -3.69 -5.13
CA ILE A 72 12.79 -3.81 -4.79
C ILE A 72 13.04 -5.07 -3.96
N CYS A 73 12.28 -5.28 -2.88
CA CYS A 73 12.43 -6.45 -2.02
C CYS A 73 12.22 -7.77 -2.79
N SER A 74 11.20 -7.80 -3.66
CA SER A 74 10.89 -8.95 -4.51
C SER A 74 12.00 -9.23 -5.52
N THR A 75 12.54 -8.19 -6.17
CA THR A 75 13.61 -8.30 -7.16
C THR A 75 14.91 -8.78 -6.54
N VAL A 76 15.30 -8.21 -5.40
CA VAL A 76 16.50 -8.63 -4.65
C VAL A 76 16.38 -10.10 -4.23
N SER A 77 15.21 -10.51 -3.74
CA SER A 77 14.94 -11.91 -3.36
C SER A 77 15.05 -12.87 -4.54
N TYR A 78 14.64 -12.43 -5.73
CA TYR A 78 14.75 -13.23 -6.96
C TYR A 78 16.20 -13.33 -7.47
N MET A 79 16.98 -12.25 -7.37
CA MET A 79 18.36 -12.20 -7.86
C MET A 79 19.37 -12.91 -6.95
N LEU A 80 19.06 -13.03 -5.65
CA LEU A 80 19.91 -13.70 -4.66
C LEU A 80 19.17 -14.90 -4.03
N PRO A 81 18.90 -15.96 -4.80
CA PRO A 81 18.19 -17.14 -4.31
C PRO A 81 19.07 -17.87 -3.29
N GLY A 82 18.91 -17.53 -2.01
CA GLY A 82 19.71 -18.05 -0.91
C GLY A 82 19.72 -17.12 0.31
N LEU A 83 19.64 -15.81 0.11
CA LEU A 83 19.41 -14.83 1.20
C LEU A 83 17.90 -14.77 1.49
N LEU A 84 17.43 -15.86 2.11
CA LEU A 84 16.08 -16.26 2.50
C LEU A 84 14.91 -15.26 2.35
N PRO A 85 13.70 -15.75 1.97
CA PRO A 85 12.44 -14.99 2.08
C PRO A 85 12.26 -14.30 3.44
N PHE A 86 12.80 -14.85 4.54
CA PHE A 86 12.70 -14.23 5.86
C PHE A 86 13.37 -12.87 5.96
N LEU A 87 14.55 -12.68 5.37
CA LEU A 87 15.28 -11.42 5.48
C LEU A 87 14.61 -10.33 4.63
N SER A 88 14.21 -10.69 3.42
CA SER A 88 13.45 -9.79 2.53
C SER A 88 12.06 -9.48 3.06
N ILE A 89 11.36 -10.43 3.69
CA ILE A 89 10.06 -10.18 4.34
C ILE A 89 10.26 -9.22 5.51
N GLY A 90 11.26 -9.44 6.37
CA GLY A 90 11.54 -8.56 7.50
C GLY A 90 11.88 -7.13 7.07
N VAL A 91 12.74 -6.99 6.06
CA VAL A 91 13.09 -5.70 5.45
C VAL A 91 11.87 -5.04 4.81
N TRP A 92 11.06 -5.81 4.08
CA TRP A 92 9.82 -5.32 3.52
C TRP A 92 8.88 -4.80 4.61
N VAL A 93 8.58 -5.60 5.64
CA VAL A 93 7.70 -5.21 6.76
C VAL A 93 8.22 -3.94 7.43
N TYR A 94 9.50 -3.89 7.80
CA TYR A 94 10.09 -2.73 8.47
C TYR A 94 9.98 -1.46 7.62
N GLY A 95 10.37 -1.54 6.34
CA GLY A 95 10.29 -0.39 5.43
C GLY A 95 8.85 0.02 5.14
N ASN A 96 7.95 -0.95 4.98
CA ASN A 96 6.53 -0.69 4.74
C ASN A 96 5.89 0.02 5.94
N MET A 97 6.11 -0.49 7.15
CA MET A 97 5.60 0.14 8.37
C MET A 97 6.15 1.55 8.56
N GLY A 98 7.46 1.75 8.36
CA GLY A 98 8.08 3.08 8.46
C GLY A 98 7.54 4.09 7.45
N LEU A 99 7.29 3.64 6.20
CA LEU A 99 6.67 4.48 5.17
C LEU A 99 5.26 4.91 5.57
N TYR A 100 4.41 3.97 5.96
CA TYR A 100 3.02 4.27 6.30
C TYR A 100 2.88 5.05 7.60
N LEU A 101 3.70 4.78 8.61
CA LEU A 101 3.70 5.50 9.88
C LEU A 101 3.86 7.01 9.65
N LYS A 102 4.84 7.42 8.84
CA LYS A 102 5.05 8.84 8.52
C LYS A 102 3.83 9.48 7.86
N TYR A 103 3.19 8.78 6.94
CA TYR A 103 1.97 9.30 6.30
C TYR A 103 0.76 9.34 7.23
N PHE A 104 0.70 8.44 8.20
CA PHE A 104 -0.34 8.43 9.23
C PHE A 104 -0.14 9.57 10.23
N GLU A 105 1.10 9.82 10.67
CA GLU A 105 1.47 10.98 11.49
C GLU A 105 1.09 12.30 10.79
N ASP A 106 1.47 12.47 9.52
CA ASP A 106 1.12 13.65 8.72
C ASP A 106 -0.41 13.84 8.63
N ASN A 107 -1.19 12.75 8.59
CA ASN A 107 -2.65 12.80 8.56
C ASN A 107 -3.23 13.18 9.92
N GLU A 108 -2.68 12.65 11.02
CA GLU A 108 -3.11 13.01 12.37
C GLU A 108 -2.82 14.46 12.71
N GLU A 109 -1.67 14.99 12.30
CA GLU A 109 -1.34 16.40 12.48
C GLU A 109 -2.34 17.33 11.77
N LYS A 110 -2.75 16.97 10.55
CA LYS A 110 -3.79 17.70 9.80
C LYS A 110 -5.14 17.67 10.51
N LEU A 111 -5.51 16.52 11.09
CA LEU A 111 -6.76 16.38 11.85
C LEU A 111 -6.74 17.24 13.12
N LYS A 112 -5.63 17.22 13.89
CA LYS A 112 -5.46 18.07 15.07
C LYS A 112 -5.55 19.56 14.72
N GLY A 113 -4.89 19.98 13.64
CA GLY A 113 -4.97 21.36 13.15
C GLY A 113 -6.39 21.78 12.75
N ALA A 114 -7.13 20.91 12.08
CA ALA A 114 -8.52 21.17 11.70
C ALA A 114 -9.46 21.26 12.92
N GLN A 115 -9.24 20.44 13.94
CA GLN A 115 -10.02 20.47 15.17
C GLN A 115 -9.81 21.78 15.95
N LEU A 116 -8.55 22.20 16.13
CA LEU A 116 -8.20 23.48 16.79
C LEU A 116 -8.86 24.69 16.11
N LYS A 117 -8.90 24.67 14.77
CA LYS A 117 -9.56 25.73 14.00
C LYS A 117 -11.06 25.78 14.27
N ASN A 118 -11.75 24.64 14.26
CA ASN A 118 -13.19 24.58 14.56
C ASN A 118 -13.49 25.06 15.98
N ASP A 119 -12.67 24.68 16.96
CA ASP A 119 -12.85 25.10 18.35
C ASP A 119 -12.68 26.61 18.53
N THR A 120 -11.81 27.24 17.73
CA THR A 120 -11.59 28.69 17.73
C THR A 120 -12.73 29.45 17.04
N GLU A 121 -13.37 28.87 16.00
CA GLU A 121 -14.51 29.49 15.30
C GLU A 121 -15.83 29.38 16.08
N MET A 122 -15.93 28.44 17.04
CA MET A 122 -17.10 28.27 17.91
C MET A 122 -17.02 29.02 19.25
N ALA A 123 -15.89 29.66 19.54
CA ALA A 123 -15.65 30.47 20.74
C ALA A 123 -15.90 31.97 20.46
#